data_AF-A0A954EVP9-F1
#
_entry.id   AF-A0A954EVP9-F1
#
_cell.length_a   1.000
_cell.length_b   1.000
_cell.length_c   1.000
_cell.angle_alpha   90.00
_cell.angle_beta   90.00
_cell.angle_gamma   90.00
#
_symmetry.space_group_name_H-M   'P 1'
#
loop_
_entity.id
_entity.type
_entity.pdbx_description
1 polymer ?
#
loop_
_entity_poly.entity_id
_entity_poly.type
_entity_poly.pdbx_seq_one_letter_code
_entity_poly.pdbx_strand_id
1 'polypeptide(L)'
;MAVMIRMNSQAVPYSELTYIGFRLAYSDTLERLELARQLDLSQEHCHGYLAEVPFLRQVPVQVQLELLMETWARHLDSQEWQATLLDESVLYAAFETAARMIRLEPTIASRFLARGPIPCGMKLNSGYADALQKMHLKLIGNCSFLVISQYQDLPPSEIQAWKQSEGIPPAADECLFDALGRWYVSRDFLQHSTGLLAEQEAEHLASFFQSTGCCVR
;
A
#
# COMPACT_ATOMS: atom_id res chain seq x y z
N MET A 1 21.05 -12.65 2.71
CA MET A 1 19.77 -13.31 2.41
C MET A 1 18.69 -12.30 2.78
N ALA A 2 17.87 -11.86 1.84
CA ALA A 2 16.77 -10.95 2.16
C ALA A 2 15.69 -11.74 2.88
N VAL A 3 15.22 -11.24 4.02
CA VAL A 3 14.23 -11.91 4.85
C VAL A 3 12.93 -11.13 4.74
N MET A 4 11.85 -11.87 4.53
CA MET A 4 10.63 -11.35 3.91
C MET A 4 9.52 -11.20 4.94
N ILE A 5 8.57 -10.30 4.69
CA ILE A 5 7.27 -10.33 5.36
C ILE A 5 6.63 -11.70 5.10
N ARG A 6 6.19 -12.37 6.16
CA ARG A 6 5.43 -13.63 6.09
C ARG A 6 3.94 -13.33 6.17
N MET A 7 3.24 -13.57 5.07
CA MET A 7 1.79 -13.54 5.00
C MET A 7 1.27 -14.97 5.15
N ASN A 8 0.52 -15.20 6.22
CA ASN A 8 0.18 -16.56 6.65
C ASN A 8 1.46 -17.41 6.78
N SER A 9 1.50 -18.57 6.12
CA SER A 9 2.68 -19.46 6.13
C SER A 9 3.69 -19.16 5.02
N GLN A 10 3.45 -18.16 4.16
CA GLN A 10 4.27 -17.89 2.97
C GLN A 10 5.00 -16.55 3.06
N ALA A 11 6.25 -16.54 2.59
CA ALA A 11 7.02 -15.32 2.46
C ALA A 11 6.62 -14.56 1.18
N VAL A 12 6.44 -13.24 1.27
CA VAL A 12 6.30 -12.37 0.10
C VAL A 12 7.61 -12.45 -0.68
N PRO A 13 7.62 -12.90 -1.95
CA PRO A 13 8.88 -13.13 -2.67
C PRO A 13 9.57 -11.82 -3.00
N TYR A 14 10.89 -11.77 -2.84
CA TYR A 14 11.70 -10.70 -3.41
C TYR A 14 11.80 -10.91 -4.93
N SER A 15 11.00 -10.17 -5.71
CA SER A 15 10.88 -10.36 -7.16
C SER A 15 10.60 -9.05 -7.88
N GLU A 16 10.89 -9.01 -9.19
CA GLU A 16 10.52 -7.87 -10.04
C GLU A 16 9.01 -7.59 -9.98
N LEU A 17 8.17 -8.62 -9.86
CA LEU A 17 6.73 -8.46 -9.75
C LEU A 17 6.32 -7.73 -8.46
N THR A 18 6.94 -8.09 -7.34
CA THR A 18 6.72 -7.42 -6.05
C THR A 18 7.11 -5.95 -6.15
N TYR A 19 8.30 -5.66 -6.68
CA TYR A 19 8.75 -4.29 -6.90
C TYR A 19 7.78 -3.51 -7.80
N ILE A 20 7.33 -4.08 -8.93
CA ILE A 20 6.36 -3.44 -9.83
C ILE A 20 5.07 -3.09 -9.07
N GLY A 21 4.57 -4.00 -8.23
CA GLY A 21 3.37 -3.77 -7.42
C GLY A 21 3.49 -2.54 -6.52
N PHE A 22 4.52 -2.50 -5.68
CA PHE A 22 4.76 -1.36 -4.78
C PHE A 22 5.04 -0.07 -5.55
N ARG A 23 5.88 -0.15 -6.59
CA ARG A 23 6.31 1.01 -7.37
C ARG A 23 5.15 1.69 -8.09
N LEU A 24 4.29 0.92 -8.77
CA LEU A 24 3.15 1.48 -9.48
C LEU A 24 2.10 2.05 -8.51
N ALA A 25 1.83 1.36 -7.41
CA ALA A 25 0.91 1.85 -6.40
C ALA A 25 1.40 3.16 -5.75
N TYR A 26 2.70 3.28 -5.47
CA TYR A 26 3.31 4.53 -5.04
C TYR A 26 3.12 5.65 -6.07
N SER A 27 3.50 5.39 -7.33
CA SER A 27 3.49 6.43 -8.37
C SER A 27 2.07 6.91 -8.71
N ASP A 28 1.09 6.02 -8.78
CA ASP A 28 -0.34 6.37 -8.95
C ASP A 28 -0.84 7.23 -7.80
N THR A 29 -0.50 6.82 -6.57
CA THR A 29 -0.92 7.53 -5.35
C THR A 29 -0.32 8.92 -5.27
N LEU A 30 0.97 9.08 -5.59
CA LEU A 30 1.64 10.38 -5.61
C LEU A 30 1.08 11.27 -6.73
N GLU A 31 0.88 10.75 -7.94
CA GLU A 31 0.32 11.54 -9.05
C GLU A 31 -1.08 12.07 -8.70
N ARG A 32 -1.93 11.26 -8.06
CA ARG A 32 -3.25 11.70 -7.57
C ARG A 32 -3.15 12.80 -6.54
N LEU A 33 -2.21 12.69 -5.59
CA LEU A 33 -1.98 13.70 -4.56
C LEU A 33 -1.50 15.02 -5.17
N GLU A 34 -0.57 14.96 -6.12
CA GLU A 34 -0.08 16.13 -6.84
C GLU A 34 -1.17 16.80 -7.68
N LEU A 35 -1.98 16.02 -8.39
CA LEU A 35 -3.11 16.51 -9.17
C LEU A 35 -4.18 17.17 -8.29
N ALA A 36 -4.55 16.55 -7.17
CA ALA A 36 -5.50 17.10 -6.23
C ALA A 36 -5.04 18.48 -5.72
N ARG A 37 -3.74 18.61 -5.41
CA ARG A 37 -3.15 19.90 -5.02
C ARG A 37 -3.15 20.92 -6.16
N GLN A 38 -2.81 20.53 -7.38
CA GLN A 38 -2.81 21.43 -8.53
C GLN A 38 -4.22 21.96 -8.86
N LEU A 39 -5.25 21.16 -8.59
CA LEU A 39 -6.65 21.49 -8.83
C LEU A 39 -7.36 22.09 -7.59
N ASP A 40 -6.64 22.33 -6.49
CA ASP A 40 -7.17 22.83 -5.22
C ASP A 40 -8.37 22.02 -4.70
N LEU A 41 -8.33 20.70 -4.90
CA LEU A 41 -9.34 19.77 -4.41
C LEU A 41 -9.11 19.49 -2.92
N SER A 42 -10.19 19.33 -2.16
CA SER A 42 -10.07 18.93 -0.76
C SER A 42 -9.45 17.53 -0.66
N GLN A 43 -8.62 17.31 0.38
CA GLN A 43 -7.95 16.03 0.61
C GLN A 43 -8.94 14.86 0.76
N GLU A 44 -10.18 15.15 1.17
CA GLU A 44 -11.28 14.18 1.31
C GLU A 44 -11.69 13.50 0.00
N HIS A 45 -11.39 14.11 -1.15
CA HIS A 45 -11.68 13.54 -2.48
C HIS A 45 -10.45 12.90 -3.13
N CYS A 46 -9.30 12.95 -2.48
CA CYS A 46 -8.08 12.33 -2.98
C CYS A 46 -8.02 10.90 -2.46
N HIS A 47 -8.24 9.92 -3.34
CA HIS A 47 -8.16 8.51 -3.00
C HIS A 47 -6.90 7.89 -3.60
N GLY A 48 -6.02 7.38 -2.75
CA GLY A 48 -4.85 6.61 -3.16
C GLY A 48 -5.14 5.12 -3.32
N TYR A 49 -4.08 4.31 -3.41
CA TYR A 49 -4.18 2.87 -3.63
C TYR A 49 -5.00 2.14 -2.55
N LEU A 50 -5.03 2.59 -1.28
CA LEU A 50 -5.81 1.94 -0.22
C LEU A 50 -7.33 2.03 -0.41
N ALA A 51 -7.80 2.79 -1.41
CA ALA A 51 -9.22 2.79 -1.77
C ALA A 51 -9.73 1.42 -2.26
N GLU A 52 -8.83 0.53 -2.68
CA GLU A 52 -9.13 -0.89 -2.99
C GLU A 52 -9.56 -1.68 -1.73
N VAL A 53 -9.25 -1.19 -0.52
CA VAL A 53 -9.71 -1.76 0.76
C VAL A 53 -10.79 -0.85 1.36
N PRO A 54 -12.07 -1.26 1.36
CA PRO A 54 -13.18 -0.38 1.73
C PRO A 54 -13.01 0.33 3.07
N PHE A 55 -12.53 -0.40 4.09
CA PHE A 55 -12.31 0.14 5.43
C PHE A 55 -11.21 1.22 5.49
N LEU A 56 -10.20 1.14 4.62
CA LEU A 56 -9.05 2.05 4.60
C LEU A 56 -9.18 3.19 3.58
N ARG A 57 -10.32 3.31 2.88
CA ARG A 57 -10.53 4.34 1.84
C ARG A 57 -10.34 5.77 2.35
N GLN A 58 -10.60 6.00 3.63
CA GLN A 58 -10.50 7.31 4.28
C GLN A 58 -9.12 7.61 4.90
N VAL A 59 -8.15 6.69 4.78
CA VAL A 59 -6.78 6.99 5.21
C VAL A 59 -6.22 8.13 4.34
N PRO A 60 -5.68 9.22 4.93
CA PRO A 60 -5.14 10.33 4.16
C PRO A 60 -4.02 9.89 3.21
N VAL A 61 -4.00 10.43 1.98
CA VAL A 61 -3.12 9.94 0.90
C VAL A 61 -1.64 9.99 1.24
N GLN A 62 -1.21 11.02 1.98
CA GLN A 62 0.17 11.12 2.49
C GLN A 62 0.52 9.98 3.44
N VAL A 63 -0.43 9.53 4.27
CA VAL A 63 -0.26 8.38 5.17
C VAL A 63 -0.25 7.09 4.36
N GLN A 64 -1.05 6.97 3.30
CA GLN A 64 -1.00 5.81 2.42
C GLN A 64 0.41 5.64 1.81
N LEU A 65 1.03 6.73 1.33
CA LEU A 65 2.39 6.70 0.79
C LEU A 65 3.41 6.21 1.83
N GLU A 66 3.33 6.70 3.06
CA GLU A 66 4.20 6.24 4.15
C GLU A 66 3.98 4.76 4.49
N LEU A 67 2.73 4.32 4.64
CA LEU A 67 2.40 2.92 4.93
C LEU A 67 2.93 1.98 3.84
N LEU A 68 2.84 2.38 2.57
CA LEU A 68 3.40 1.63 1.46
C LEU A 68 4.93 1.50 1.57
N MET A 69 5.61 2.59 1.91
CA MET A 69 7.07 2.59 2.11
C MET A 69 7.48 1.78 3.34
N GLU A 70 6.75 1.88 4.45
CA GLU A 70 7.00 1.07 5.66
C GLU A 70 6.89 -0.43 5.36
N THR A 71 5.82 -0.85 4.67
CA THR A 71 5.64 -2.26 4.28
C THR A 71 6.73 -2.70 3.29
N TRP A 72 7.15 -1.82 2.37
CA TRP A 72 8.29 -2.11 1.49
C TRP A 72 9.60 -2.26 2.27
N ALA A 73 9.90 -1.37 3.20
CA ALA A 73 11.11 -1.43 4.02
C ALA A 73 11.16 -2.73 4.86
N ARG A 74 10.04 -3.11 5.48
CA ARG A 74 9.90 -4.40 6.18
C ARG A 74 10.10 -5.60 5.25
N HIS A 75 9.69 -5.50 3.99
CA HIS A 75 9.91 -6.54 2.98
C HIS A 75 11.40 -6.70 2.59
N LEU A 76 12.20 -5.63 2.70
CA LEU A 76 13.63 -5.65 2.40
C LEU A 76 14.53 -6.00 3.59
N ASP A 77 13.97 -6.07 4.80
CA ASP A 77 14.74 -6.30 6.02
C ASP A 77 15.45 -7.68 6.01
N SER A 78 16.43 -7.83 6.87
CA SER A 78 17.05 -9.12 7.21
C SER A 78 16.33 -9.85 8.35
N GLN A 79 15.36 -9.22 9.00
CA GLN A 79 14.52 -9.83 10.03
C GLN A 79 13.25 -10.47 9.45
N GLU A 80 12.80 -11.60 10.02
CA GLU A 80 11.47 -12.15 9.72
C GLU A 80 10.38 -11.32 10.39
N TRP A 81 9.49 -10.75 9.58
CA TRP A 81 8.33 -10.00 10.02
C TRP A 81 7.06 -10.82 9.78
N GLN A 82 6.26 -11.04 10.82
CA GLN A 82 4.92 -11.57 10.65
C GLN A 82 4.01 -10.45 10.13
N ALA A 83 3.32 -10.68 9.01
CA ALA A 83 2.41 -9.69 8.44
C ALA A 83 1.26 -9.40 9.41
N THR A 84 0.94 -8.12 9.55
CA THR A 84 -0.30 -7.65 10.16
C THR A 84 -1.43 -7.60 9.13
N LEU A 85 -2.68 -7.44 9.56
CA LEU A 85 -3.79 -7.19 8.64
C LEU A 85 -3.57 -5.92 7.81
N LEU A 86 -2.84 -4.93 8.34
CA LEU A 86 -2.46 -3.73 7.60
C LEU A 86 -1.45 -4.05 6.50
N ASP A 87 -0.43 -4.87 6.76
CA ASP A 87 0.53 -5.30 5.71
C ASP A 87 -0.17 -6.07 4.59
N GLU A 88 -1.10 -6.97 4.94
CA GLU A 88 -1.91 -7.70 3.95
C GLU A 88 -2.78 -6.74 3.13
N SER A 89 -3.42 -5.77 3.79
CA SER A 89 -4.21 -4.72 3.12
C SER A 89 -3.38 -3.89 2.15
N VAL A 90 -2.17 -3.49 2.57
CA VAL A 90 -1.24 -2.70 1.76
C VAL A 90 -0.80 -3.48 0.53
N LEU A 91 -0.39 -4.75 0.70
CA LEU A 91 0.06 -5.58 -0.42
C LEU A 91 -1.09 -5.85 -1.41
N TYR A 92 -2.26 -6.21 -0.90
CA TYR A 92 -3.46 -6.42 -1.71
C TYR A 92 -3.76 -5.18 -2.57
N ALA A 93 -3.91 -4.03 -1.93
CA ALA A 93 -4.26 -2.79 -2.58
C ALA A 93 -3.19 -2.34 -3.59
N ALA A 94 -1.91 -2.54 -3.26
CA ALA A 94 -0.82 -2.21 -4.16
C ALA A 94 -0.84 -3.08 -5.43
N PHE A 95 -1.09 -4.38 -5.27
CA PHE A 95 -1.10 -5.32 -6.39
C PHE A 95 -2.35 -5.15 -7.27
N GLU A 96 -3.51 -4.89 -6.68
CA GLU A 96 -4.73 -4.57 -7.44
C GLU A 96 -4.58 -3.25 -8.19
N THR A 97 -4.03 -2.22 -7.54
CA THR A 97 -3.76 -0.93 -8.20
C THR A 97 -2.80 -1.10 -9.37
N ALA A 98 -1.68 -1.80 -9.17
CA ALA A 98 -0.71 -2.07 -10.22
C ALA A 98 -1.31 -2.90 -11.36
N ALA A 99 -2.10 -3.94 -11.05
CA ALA A 99 -2.77 -4.76 -12.06
C ALA A 99 -3.78 -3.93 -12.88
N ARG A 100 -4.57 -3.08 -12.22
CA ARG A 100 -5.51 -2.15 -12.86
C ARG A 100 -4.76 -1.18 -13.79
N MET A 101 -3.68 -0.56 -13.33
CA MET A 101 -2.86 0.34 -14.15
C MET A 101 -2.25 -0.35 -15.36
N ILE A 102 -1.68 -1.55 -15.19
CA ILE A 102 -1.10 -2.32 -16.30
C ILE A 102 -2.15 -2.63 -17.38
N ARG A 103 -3.39 -2.90 -16.98
CA ARG A 103 -4.49 -3.19 -17.91
C ARG A 103 -5.03 -1.95 -18.61
N LEU A 104 -5.25 -0.87 -17.86
CA LEU A 104 -5.95 0.31 -18.36
C LEU A 104 -5.00 1.36 -18.97
N GLU A 105 -3.81 1.51 -18.39
CA GLU A 105 -2.87 2.60 -18.68
C GLU A 105 -1.40 2.10 -18.79
N PRO A 106 -1.12 1.09 -19.65
CA PRO A 106 0.20 0.43 -19.70
C PRO A 106 1.36 1.37 -20.05
N THR A 107 1.10 2.43 -20.82
CA THR A 107 2.09 3.46 -21.17
C THR A 107 2.47 4.30 -19.95
N ILE A 108 1.49 4.67 -19.12
CA ILE A 108 1.73 5.42 -17.87
C ILE A 108 2.49 4.52 -16.88
N ALA A 109 2.05 3.27 -16.72
CA ALA A 109 2.72 2.30 -15.88
C ALA A 109 4.19 2.11 -16.29
N SER A 110 4.46 1.96 -17.59
CA SER A 110 5.82 1.81 -18.11
C SER A 110 6.68 3.06 -17.84
N ARG A 111 6.10 4.27 -17.97
CA ARG A 111 6.78 5.54 -17.65
C ARG A 111 7.15 5.63 -16.17
N PHE A 112 6.27 5.16 -15.27
CA PHE A 112 6.56 5.14 -13.83
C PHE A 112 7.66 4.16 -13.46
N LEU A 113 7.66 2.97 -14.04
CA LEU A 113 8.74 2.00 -13.83
C LEU A 113 10.08 2.51 -14.34
N ALA A 114 10.10 3.16 -15.52
CA ALA A 114 11.32 3.70 -16.11
C ALA A 114 12.00 4.81 -15.27
N ARG A 115 11.25 5.47 -14.37
CA ARG A 115 11.77 6.48 -13.44
C ARG A 115 12.32 5.89 -12.13
N GLY A 116 12.01 4.63 -11.84
CA GLY A 116 12.39 3.99 -10.59
C GLY A 116 13.87 3.58 -10.55
N PRO A 117 14.41 3.29 -9.35
CA PRO A 117 15.82 2.96 -9.17
C PRO A 117 16.20 1.57 -9.69
N ILE A 118 15.24 0.65 -9.77
CA ILE A 118 15.46 -0.71 -10.27
C ILE A 118 14.99 -0.77 -11.73
N PRO A 119 15.88 -1.07 -12.69
CA PRO A 119 15.49 -1.23 -14.09
C PRO A 119 14.54 -2.42 -14.27
N CYS A 120 13.32 -2.17 -14.73
CA CYS A 120 12.41 -3.21 -15.18
C CYS A 120 12.62 -3.45 -16.68
N GLY A 121 13.18 -4.60 -17.05
CA GLY A 121 13.54 -4.91 -18.43
C GLY A 121 12.36 -5.36 -19.31
N MET A 122 11.16 -5.49 -18.73
CA MET A 122 10.07 -6.24 -19.34
C MET A 122 8.94 -5.33 -19.85
N LYS A 123 8.40 -5.68 -21.03
CA LYS A 123 7.26 -4.98 -21.61
C LYS A 123 5.98 -5.38 -20.86
N LEU A 124 5.39 -4.43 -20.15
CA LEU A 124 4.14 -4.63 -19.42
C LEU A 124 3.04 -5.14 -20.36
N ASN A 125 2.33 -6.17 -19.91
CA ASN A 125 1.22 -6.78 -20.61
C ASN A 125 0.21 -7.34 -19.60
N SER A 126 -0.97 -7.76 -20.07
CA SER A 126 -2.03 -8.29 -19.22
C SER A 126 -1.60 -9.48 -18.36
N GLY A 127 -0.63 -10.28 -18.82
CA GLY A 127 -0.09 -11.40 -18.03
C GLY A 127 0.60 -10.96 -16.73
N TYR A 128 1.15 -9.75 -16.67
CA TYR A 128 1.68 -9.19 -15.42
C TYR A 128 0.57 -8.81 -14.44
N ALA A 129 -0.51 -8.22 -14.94
CA ALA A 129 -1.67 -7.91 -14.12
C ALA A 129 -2.26 -9.19 -13.52
N ASP A 130 -2.37 -10.25 -14.33
CA ASP A 130 -2.83 -11.56 -13.86
C ASP A 130 -1.85 -12.18 -12.85
N ALA A 131 -0.55 -12.00 -13.04
CA ALA A 131 0.47 -12.50 -12.13
C ALA A 131 0.42 -11.78 -10.78
N LEU A 132 0.24 -10.45 -10.75
CA LEU A 132 0.06 -9.67 -9.53
C LEU A 132 -1.16 -10.16 -8.76
N GLN A 133 -2.28 -10.34 -9.45
CA GLN A 133 -3.52 -10.80 -8.83
C GLN A 133 -3.38 -12.22 -8.24
N LYS A 134 -2.77 -13.14 -9.00
CA LYS A 134 -2.45 -14.48 -8.51
C LYS A 134 -1.51 -14.47 -7.32
N MET A 135 -0.59 -13.51 -7.26
CA MET A 135 0.38 -13.42 -6.18
C MET A 135 -0.30 -13.07 -4.85
N HIS A 136 -1.15 -12.05 -4.79
CA HIS A 136 -1.83 -11.73 -3.53
C HIS A 136 -2.83 -12.83 -3.14
N LEU A 137 -3.55 -13.46 -4.07
CA LEU A 137 -4.45 -14.59 -3.76
C LEU A 137 -3.70 -15.79 -3.14
N LYS A 138 -2.42 -15.97 -3.47
CA LYS A 138 -1.59 -17.03 -2.92
C LYS A 138 -1.02 -16.68 -1.53
N LEU A 139 -0.71 -15.41 -1.30
CA LEU A 139 -0.06 -14.92 -0.09
C LEU A 139 -1.07 -14.60 1.02
N ILE A 140 -2.20 -14.01 0.64
CA ILE A 140 -3.23 -13.49 1.53
C ILE A 140 -4.32 -14.55 1.61
N GLY A 141 -4.49 -15.17 2.78
CA GLY A 141 -5.42 -16.28 3.01
C GLY A 141 -6.88 -15.87 2.77
N ASN A 142 -7.54 -15.35 3.81
CA ASN A 142 -8.99 -15.13 3.78
C ASN A 142 -9.40 -13.70 3.39
N CYS A 143 -8.43 -12.81 3.14
CA CYS A 143 -8.69 -11.38 2.87
C CYS A 143 -9.63 -10.73 3.89
N SER A 144 -9.55 -11.13 5.17
CA SER A 144 -10.50 -10.73 6.21
C SER A 144 -10.58 -9.21 6.40
N PHE A 145 -9.54 -8.46 6.01
CA PHE A 145 -9.56 -6.98 6.01
C PHE A 145 -10.61 -6.37 5.07
N LEU A 146 -11.05 -7.08 4.02
CA LEU A 146 -12.08 -6.58 3.10
C LEU A 146 -13.47 -6.54 3.74
N VAL A 147 -13.72 -7.37 4.76
CA VAL A 147 -15.04 -7.48 5.41
C VAL A 147 -15.14 -6.66 6.70
N ILE A 148 -14.04 -6.04 7.18
CA ILE A 148 -14.02 -5.29 8.46
C ILE A 148 -15.05 -4.17 8.50
N SER A 149 -15.30 -3.50 7.37
CA SER A 149 -16.34 -2.47 7.29
C SER A 149 -17.74 -2.97 7.68
N GLN A 150 -18.02 -4.27 7.51
CA GLN A 150 -19.34 -4.85 7.76
C GLN A 150 -19.71 -4.92 9.24
N TYR A 151 -18.73 -5.02 10.14
CA TYR A 151 -19.03 -5.10 11.57
C TYR A 151 -19.04 -3.74 12.27
N GLN A 152 -18.65 -2.65 11.59
CA GLN A 152 -18.73 -1.30 12.16
C GLN A 152 -20.16 -0.92 12.57
N ASP A 153 -21.15 -1.53 11.91
CA ASP A 153 -22.58 -1.33 12.19
C ASP A 153 -23.13 -2.31 13.26
N LEU A 154 -22.32 -3.26 13.75
CA LEU A 154 -22.75 -4.23 14.76
C LEU A 154 -22.62 -3.68 16.18
N PRO A 155 -23.53 -4.05 17.10
CA PRO A 155 -23.39 -3.70 18.50
C PRO A 155 -22.17 -4.39 19.14
N PRO A 156 -21.50 -3.78 20.13
CA PRO A 156 -20.27 -4.33 20.74
C PRO A 156 -20.39 -5.77 21.25
N SER A 157 -21.59 -6.18 21.67
CA SER A 157 -21.88 -7.54 22.13
C SER A 157 -21.78 -8.60 21.02
N GLU A 158 -21.93 -8.22 19.75
CA GLU A 158 -21.94 -9.12 18.60
C GLU A 158 -20.60 -9.16 17.85
N ILE A 159 -19.76 -8.13 18.03
CA ILE A 159 -18.49 -7.97 17.30
C ILE A 159 -17.54 -9.16 17.52
N GLN A 160 -17.41 -9.66 18.76
CA GLN A 160 -16.51 -10.79 19.02
C GLN A 160 -16.96 -12.07 18.31
N ALA A 161 -18.26 -12.38 18.35
CA ALA A 161 -18.81 -13.56 17.70
C ALA A 161 -18.64 -13.47 16.17
N TRP A 162 -18.85 -12.29 15.60
CA TRP A 162 -18.65 -12.03 14.18
C TRP A 162 -17.17 -12.12 13.76
N LYS A 163 -16.24 -11.53 14.54
CA LYS A 163 -14.80 -11.65 14.26
C LYS A 163 -14.34 -13.11 14.23
N GLN A 164 -14.87 -13.93 15.14
CA GLN A 164 -14.60 -15.36 15.17
C GLN A 164 -15.13 -16.09 13.92
N SER A 165 -16.32 -15.74 13.40
CA SER A 165 -16.86 -16.36 12.18
C SER A 165 -16.05 -16.02 10.93
N GLU A 166 -15.46 -14.83 10.87
CA GLU A 166 -14.61 -14.37 9.76
C GLU A 166 -13.11 -14.73 9.93
N GLY A 167 -12.77 -15.44 11.01
CA GLY A 167 -11.40 -15.86 11.31
C GLY A 167 -10.45 -14.70 11.67
N ILE A 168 -10.98 -13.58 12.16
CA ILE A 168 -10.20 -12.41 12.58
C ILE A 168 -9.80 -12.58 14.06
N PRO A 169 -8.50 -12.69 14.39
CA PRO A 169 -8.08 -12.80 15.78
C PRO A 169 -8.47 -11.55 16.59
N PRO A 170 -8.72 -11.69 17.91
CA PRO A 170 -8.93 -10.53 18.78
C PRO A 170 -7.76 -9.55 18.66
N ALA A 171 -8.07 -8.26 18.54
CA ALA A 171 -7.11 -7.14 18.36
C ALA A 171 -6.31 -7.10 17.05
N ALA A 172 -6.44 -8.08 16.14
CA ALA A 172 -5.67 -8.08 14.89
C ALA A 172 -5.95 -6.88 13.98
N ASP A 173 -7.14 -6.29 14.13
CA ASP A 173 -7.64 -5.16 13.34
C ASP A 173 -7.35 -3.79 13.96
N GLU A 174 -6.81 -3.72 15.18
CA GLU A 174 -6.42 -2.45 15.82
C GLU A 174 -5.47 -1.64 14.94
N CYS A 175 -4.53 -2.30 14.27
CA CYS A 175 -3.60 -1.65 13.34
C CYS A 175 -4.29 -0.91 12.18
N LEU A 176 -5.49 -1.35 11.77
CA LEU A 176 -6.26 -0.71 10.72
C LEU A 176 -6.99 0.54 11.24
N PHE A 177 -7.48 0.50 12.49
CA PHE A 177 -8.02 1.69 13.15
C PHE A 177 -6.93 2.72 13.42
N ASP A 178 -5.74 2.27 13.84
CA ASP A 178 -4.59 3.15 14.00
C ASP A 178 -4.24 3.85 12.69
N ALA A 179 -4.26 3.13 11.57
CA ALA A 179 -4.04 3.72 10.24
C ALA A 179 -5.08 4.79 9.90
N LEU A 180 -6.36 4.58 10.21
CA LEU A 180 -7.43 5.58 10.03
C LEU A 180 -7.25 6.81 10.94
N GLY A 181 -6.70 6.62 12.14
CA GLY A 181 -6.42 7.70 13.08
C GLY A 181 -5.19 8.54 12.73
N ARG A 182 -4.36 8.11 11.78
CA ARG A 182 -3.14 8.83 11.36
C ARG A 182 -3.49 9.94 10.37
N TRP A 183 -3.05 11.16 10.70
CA TRP A 183 -3.21 12.36 9.86
C TRP A 183 -1.88 12.93 9.33
N TYR A 184 -0.78 12.39 9.84
CA TYR A 184 0.56 12.95 9.74
C TYR A 184 1.51 11.88 9.24
N VAL A 185 2.53 12.29 8.46
CA VAL A 185 3.66 11.43 8.14
C VAL A 185 4.74 11.57 9.20
N SER A 186 5.47 10.50 9.52
CA SER A 186 6.58 10.57 10.47
C SER A 186 7.72 11.43 9.91
N ARG A 187 8.60 11.95 10.78
CA ARG A 187 9.82 12.66 10.34
C ARG A 187 10.78 11.81 9.52
N ASP A 188 10.83 10.52 9.81
CA ASP A 188 11.79 9.59 9.25
C ASP A 188 11.21 8.78 8.08
N PHE A 189 10.03 9.18 7.57
CA PHE A 189 9.29 8.44 6.54
C PHE A 189 10.12 8.14 5.28
N LEU A 190 11.05 9.02 4.90
CA LEU A 190 11.93 8.83 3.74
C LEU A 190 12.95 7.71 3.94
N GLN A 191 13.29 7.34 5.17
CA GLN A 191 14.20 6.22 5.42
C GLN A 191 13.65 4.90 4.86
N HIS A 192 12.32 4.79 4.78
CA HIS A 192 11.61 3.63 4.25
C HIS A 192 11.53 3.60 2.71
N SER A 193 11.99 4.64 2.01
CA SER A 193 11.87 4.72 0.54
C SER A 193 12.98 3.98 -0.22
N THR A 194 13.98 3.46 0.50
CA THR A 194 15.18 2.83 -0.09
C THR A 194 14.81 1.67 -1.02
N GLY A 195 15.34 1.70 -2.25
CA GLY A 195 15.08 0.67 -3.26
C GLY A 195 13.70 0.76 -3.93
N LEU A 196 12.80 1.62 -3.44
CA LEU A 196 11.52 1.90 -4.08
C LEU A 196 11.57 3.19 -4.90
N LEU A 197 12.20 4.23 -4.35
CA LEU A 197 12.30 5.56 -4.97
C LEU A 197 13.72 5.85 -5.42
N ALA A 198 13.85 6.57 -6.54
CA ALA A 198 15.09 7.23 -6.89
C ALA A 198 15.33 8.43 -5.95
N GLU A 199 16.60 8.82 -5.78
CA GLU A 199 16.99 9.94 -4.90
C GLU A 199 16.21 11.23 -5.21
N GLN A 200 16.10 11.58 -6.49
CA GLN A 200 15.33 12.75 -6.94
C GLN A 200 13.83 12.66 -6.60
N GLU A 201 13.25 11.46 -6.59
CA GLU A 201 11.85 11.27 -6.21
C GLU A 201 11.65 11.42 -4.71
N ALA A 202 12.60 10.95 -3.90
CA ALA A 202 12.60 11.12 -2.45
C ALA A 202 12.75 12.60 -2.06
N GLU A 203 13.66 13.34 -2.70
CA GLU A 203 13.83 14.79 -2.52
C GLU A 203 12.56 15.57 -2.91
N HIS A 204 11.95 15.21 -4.04
CA HIS A 204 10.70 15.82 -4.48
C HIS A 204 9.56 15.58 -3.50
N LEU A 205 9.41 14.36 -3.00
CA LEU A 205 8.40 14.03 -1.98
C LEU A 205 8.64 14.83 -0.68
N ALA A 206 9.90 14.95 -0.24
CA ALA A 206 10.26 15.75 0.94
C ALA A 206 9.84 17.22 0.78
N SER A 207 10.19 17.82 -0.36
CA SER A 207 9.82 19.20 -0.70
C SER A 207 8.30 19.38 -0.81
N PHE A 208 7.61 18.39 -1.38
CA PHE A 208 6.15 18.38 -1.48
C PHE A 208 5.47 18.43 -0.11
N PHE A 209 5.90 17.62 0.86
CA PHE A 209 5.31 17.65 2.21
C PHE A 209 5.70 18.89 3.02
N GLN A 210 6.91 19.42 2.85
CA GLN A 210 7.32 20.68 3.49
C GLN A 210 6.50 21.87 3.00
N SER A 211 6.23 21.95 1.69
CA SER A 211 5.50 23.06 1.07
C SER A 211 3.98 23.02 1.30
N THR A 212 3.41 21.83 1.51
CA THR A 212 1.95 21.65 1.68
C THR A 212 1.47 21.80 3.11
N GLY A 213 2.37 22.01 4.08
CA GLY A 213 2.00 22.01 5.49
C GLY A 213 1.41 20.67 5.97
N CYS A 214 1.59 19.59 5.18
CA CYS A 214 1.38 18.23 5.65
C CYS A 214 2.25 18.09 6.89
N CYS A 215 1.61 18.04 8.05
CA CYS A 215 2.29 18.14 9.33
C CYS A 215 3.14 16.88 9.51
N VAL A 216 4.42 16.97 9.17
CA VAL A 216 5.43 15.99 9.52
C VAL A 216 5.57 16.07 11.05
N ARG A 217 5.31 14.96 11.76
CA ARG A 217 5.38 14.93 13.23
C ARG A 217 6.49 14.04 13.75
#